data_AF-F0KFN4-F1
#
_entry.id   AF-F0KFN4-F1
#
_cell.length_a   1.000
_cell.length_b   1.000
_cell.length_c   1.000
_cell.angle_alpha   90.00
_cell.angle_beta   90.00
_cell.angle_gamma   90.00
#
_symmetry.space_group_name_H-M   'P 1'
#
loop_
_entity.id
_entity.type
_entity.pdbx_description
1 polymer ?
#
loop_
_entity_poly.entity_id
_entity_poly.type
_entity_poly.pdbx_seq_one_letter_code
_entity_poly.pdbx_strand_id
1 'polypeptide(L)'
;MIFVLFKFLKKERRAPTVPEKKKFTLGFTLIFWGYNLCGVLFGLFLFARKDPEILQNFMLYLKQPQFLSIMVIMLLMLAIPLYLITYWFYGKQAQRMADKMFNVQ
;
A
#
# COMPACT_ATOMS: atom_id res chain seq x y z
N MET A 1 3.78 4.78 8.15
CA MET A 1 2.55 4.63 8.97
C MET A 1 2.67 5.26 10.36
N ILE A 2 3.68 4.90 11.16
CA ILE A 2 3.88 5.40 12.53
C ILE A 2 3.96 6.92 12.60
N PHE A 3 4.83 7.55 11.80
CA PHE A 3 4.95 9.02 11.81
C PHE A 3 3.62 9.73 11.49
N VAL A 4 2.86 9.23 10.52
CA VAL A 4 1.55 9.79 10.15
C VAL A 4 0.57 9.67 11.31
N LEU A 5 0.51 8.50 11.97
CA LEU A 5 -0.33 8.29 13.14
C LEU A 5 0.09 9.21 14.29
N PHE A 6 1.38 9.28 14.60
CA PHE A 6 1.90 10.12 15.67
C PHE A 6 1.58 11.60 15.45
N LYS A 7 1.78 12.11 14.23
CA LYS A 7 1.42 13.48 13.84
C LYS A 7 -0.09 13.73 13.98
N PHE A 8 -0.92 12.75 13.59
CA PHE A 8 -2.36 12.83 13.75
C PHE A 8 -2.78 12.87 15.23
N LEU A 9 -2.28 11.96 16.05
CA LEU A 9 -2.59 11.91 17.49
C LEU A 9 -2.18 13.22 18.19
N LYS A 10 -0.99 13.75 17.89
CA LYS A 10 -0.53 15.02 18.49
C LYS A 10 -1.43 16.21 18.13
N LYS A 11 -1.98 16.22 16.91
CA LYS A 11 -2.86 17.29 16.42
C LYS A 11 -4.28 17.16 16.97
N GLU A 12 -4.88 15.97 16.86
CA GLU A 12 -6.31 15.76 17.15
C GLU A 12 -6.57 15.33 18.60
N ARG A 13 -5.52 14.96 19.36
CA ARG A 13 -5.59 14.48 20.76
C ARG A 13 -6.52 13.27 20.98
N ARG A 14 -6.79 12.49 19.92
CA ARG A 14 -7.62 11.27 19.94
C ARG A 14 -7.16 10.29 18.87
N ALA A 15 -7.60 9.03 18.99
CA ALA A 15 -7.43 8.05 17.93
C ALA A 15 -8.27 8.39 16.67
N PRO A 16 -7.90 7.89 15.47
CA PRO A 16 -8.67 8.09 14.25
C PRO A 16 -10.09 7.52 14.34
N THR A 17 -11.05 8.27 13.82
CA THR A 17 -12.43 7.81 13.57
C THR A 17 -12.48 6.77 12.45
N VAL A 18 -13.63 6.12 12.26
CA VAL A 18 -13.82 5.13 11.19
C VAL A 18 -13.56 5.73 9.79
N PRO A 19 -14.05 6.93 9.43
CA PRO A 19 -13.73 7.56 8.14
C PRO A 19 -12.24 7.87 7.98
N GLU A 20 -11.58 8.42 9.01
CA GLU A 20 -10.14 8.75 8.96
C GLU A 20 -9.28 7.50 8.81
N LYS A 21 -9.62 6.43 9.55
CA LYS A 21 -8.97 5.12 9.42
C LYS A 21 -9.08 4.58 7.99
N LYS A 22 -10.27 4.64 7.38
CA LYS A 22 -10.47 4.23 5.97
C LYS A 22 -9.62 5.09 5.03
N LYS A 23 -9.58 6.41 5.24
CA LYS A 23 -8.75 7.33 4.44
C LYS A 23 -7.26 6.99 4.55
N PHE A 24 -6.74 6.74 5.75
CA PHE A 24 -5.34 6.35 5.94
C PHE A 24 -5.04 4.99 5.29
N THR A 25 -5.91 4.00 5.51
CA THR A 25 -5.79 2.67 4.91
C THR A 25 -5.71 2.76 3.39
N LEU A 26 -6.66 3.45 2.76
CA LEU A 26 -6.68 3.64 1.30
C LEU A 26 -5.46 4.45 0.81
N GLY A 27 -5.07 5.50 1.53
CA GLY A 27 -3.90 6.31 1.18
C GLY A 27 -2.61 5.49 1.16
N PHE A 28 -2.36 4.66 2.18
CA PHE A 28 -1.18 3.79 2.21
C PHE A 28 -1.24 2.69 1.15
N THR A 29 -2.42 2.10 0.93
CA THR A 29 -2.61 1.12 -0.15
C THR A 29 -2.32 1.74 -1.52
N LEU A 30 -2.80 2.96 -1.77
CA LEU A 30 -2.55 3.67 -3.03
C LEU A 30 -1.07 4.01 -3.21
N ILE A 31 -0.38 4.48 -2.16
CA ILE A 31 1.06 4.76 -2.22
C ILE A 31 1.84 3.48 -2.52
N PHE A 32 1.50 2.36 -1.87
CA PHE A 32 2.15 1.07 -2.12
C PHE A 32 1.99 0.62 -3.57
N TRP A 33 0.76 0.65 -4.10
CA TRP A 33 0.51 0.23 -5.47
C TRP A 33 1.11 1.19 -6.50
N GLY A 34 1.06 2.49 -6.24
CA GLY A 34 1.73 3.50 -7.06
C GLY A 34 3.23 3.26 -7.15
N TYR A 35 3.88 3.01 -6.01
CA TYR A 35 5.31 2.69 -5.98
C TYR A 35 5.64 1.40 -6.78
N ASN A 36 4.86 0.34 -6.60
CA ASN A 36 5.07 -0.92 -7.32
C ASN A 36 4.87 -0.74 -8.84
N LEU A 37 3.83 -0.02 -9.26
CA LEU A 37 3.57 0.29 -10.66
C LEU A 37 4.72 1.12 -11.27
N CYS A 38 5.15 2.16 -10.56
CA CYS A 38 6.31 2.95 -10.97
C CYS A 38 7.57 2.08 -11.12
N GLY A 39 7.79 1.13 -10.20
CA GLY A 39 8.90 0.17 -10.28
C GLY A 39 8.85 -0.70 -11.53
N VAL A 40 7.67 -1.24 -11.87
CA VAL A 40 7.48 -2.03 -13.11
C VAL A 40 7.75 -1.18 -14.35
N LEU A 41 7.16 0.02 -14.44
CA LEU A 41 7.36 0.92 -15.58
C LEU A 41 8.81 1.38 -15.71
N PHE A 42 9.46 1.68 -14.58
CA PHE A 42 10.87 2.06 -14.56
C PHE A 42 11.79 0.90 -14.98
N GLY A 43 11.51 -0.32 -14.51
CA GLY A 43 12.20 -1.52 -14.94
C GLY A 43 12.07 -1.74 -16.45
N LEU A 44 10.84 -1.69 -16.97
CA LEU A 44 10.59 -1.78 -18.42
C LEU A 44 11.37 -0.72 -19.18
N PHE A 45 11.35 0.53 -18.73
CA PHE A 45 12.09 1.61 -19.36
C PHE A 45 13.61 1.39 -19.36
N LEU A 46 14.19 0.93 -18.25
CA LEU A 46 15.63 0.68 -18.16
C LEU A 46 16.06 -0.51 -19.01
N PHE A 47 15.31 -1.61 -18.97
CA PHE A 47 15.68 -2.83 -19.70
C PHE A 47 15.40 -2.71 -21.20
N ALA A 48 14.32 -2.03 -21.60
CA ALA A 48 13.99 -1.81 -23.02
C ALA A 48 15.06 -1.00 -23.78
N ARG A 49 15.91 -0.24 -23.07
CA ARG A 49 17.06 0.45 -23.69
C ARG A 49 18.14 -0.50 -24.19
N LYS A 50 18.26 -1.67 -23.56
CA LYS A 50 19.28 -2.69 -23.90
C LYS A 50 18.73 -3.73 -24.87
N ASP A 51 17.43 -3.99 -24.82
CA ASP A 51 16.75 -4.95 -25.66
C ASP A 51 15.35 -4.44 -26.04
N PRO A 52 15.13 -4.06 -27.31
CA PRO A 52 13.86 -3.52 -27.76
C PRO A 52 12.72 -4.56 -27.75
N GLU A 53 13.01 -5.86 -27.70
CA GLU A 53 11.99 -6.92 -27.66
C GLU A 53 11.27 -6.96 -26.31
N ILE A 54 11.84 -6.38 -25.24
CA ILE A 54 11.27 -6.43 -23.89
C ILE A 54 9.87 -5.81 -23.85
N LEU A 55 9.65 -4.70 -24.54
CA LEU A 55 8.32 -4.08 -24.60
C LEU A 55 7.32 -4.98 -25.35
N GLN A 56 7.75 -5.58 -26.45
CA GLN A 56 6.91 -6.48 -27.23
C GLN A 56 6.55 -7.75 -26.44
N ASN A 57 7.54 -8.36 -25.78
CA ASN A 57 7.37 -9.54 -24.94
C ASN A 57 6.47 -9.24 -23.73
N PHE A 58 6.64 -8.08 -23.10
CA PHE A 58 5.75 -7.64 -22.01
C PHE A 58 4.30 -7.51 -22.49
N MET A 59 4.07 -6.86 -23.64
CA MET A 59 2.72 -6.74 -24.23
C MET A 59 2.14 -8.10 -24.64
N LEU A 60 2.99 -9.05 -25.05
CA LEU A 60 2.58 -10.42 -25.34
C LEU A 60 2.16 -11.16 -24.06
N TYR A 61 2.92 -11.06 -22.97
CA TYR A 61 2.57 -11.65 -21.68
C TYR A 61 1.26 -11.08 -21.11
N LEU A 62 1.02 -9.77 -21.27
CA LEU A 62 -0.25 -9.16 -20.85
C LEU A 62 -1.48 -9.73 -21.58
N LYS A 63 -1.32 -10.36 -22.74
CA LYS A 63 -2.42 -11.04 -23.46
C LYS A 63 -2.63 -12.47 -23.00
N GLN A 64 -1.70 -13.06 -22.25
CA GLN A 64 -1.79 -14.45 -21.79
C GLN A 64 -2.68 -14.54 -20.54
N PRO A 65 -3.82 -15.25 -20.58
CA PRO A 65 -4.73 -15.35 -19.44
C PRO A 65 -4.08 -15.96 -18.19
N GLN A 66 -3.20 -16.95 -18.37
CA GLN A 66 -2.47 -17.58 -17.28
C GLN A 66 -1.52 -16.60 -16.58
N PHE A 67 -0.78 -15.79 -17.34
CA PHE A 67 0.08 -14.74 -16.80
C PHE A 67 -0.73 -13.71 -16.00
N LEU A 68 -1.83 -13.21 -16.57
CA LEU A 68 -2.73 -12.28 -15.87
C LEU A 68 -3.28 -12.88 -14.58
N SER A 69 -3.66 -14.16 -14.59
CA SER A 69 -4.20 -14.85 -13.42
C SER A 69 -3.16 -14.92 -12.30
N ILE A 70 -1.92 -15.31 -12.62
CA ILE A 70 -0.81 -15.35 -11.66
C ILE A 70 -0.52 -13.95 -11.12
N MET A 71 -0.49 -12.94 -11.99
CA MET A 71 -0.26 -11.55 -11.59
C MET A 71 -1.34 -11.08 -10.61
N VAL A 72 -2.62 -11.33 -10.87
CA VAL A 72 -3.72 -10.99 -9.97
C VAL A 72 -3.59 -11.72 -8.63
N ILE A 73 -3.25 -13.01 -8.63
CA ILE A 73 -3.05 -13.77 -7.39
C ILE A 73 -1.92 -13.17 -6.56
N MET A 74 -0.77 -12.85 -7.18
CA MET A 74 0.34 -12.20 -6.50
C MET A 74 -0.03 -10.81 -5.96
N LEU A 75 -0.78 -10.02 -6.75
CA LEU A 75 -1.27 -8.71 -6.33
C LEU A 75 -2.17 -8.85 -5.09
N LEU A 76 -3.12 -9.79 -5.09
CA LEU A 76 -4.03 -10.03 -3.96
C LEU A 76 -3.29 -10.56 -2.73
N MET A 77 -2.31 -11.44 -2.93
CA MET A 77 -1.45 -11.98 -1.87
C MET A 77 -0.72 -10.87 -1.11
N LEU A 78 -0.37 -9.76 -1.77
CA LEU A 78 0.22 -8.58 -1.13
C LEU A 78 -0.84 -7.56 -0.67
N ALA A 79 -1.92 -7.37 -1.44
CA ALA A 79 -2.98 -6.40 -1.15
C ALA A 79 -3.70 -6.71 0.16
N ILE A 80 -4.07 -7.98 0.36
CA ILE A 80 -4.88 -8.40 1.49
C ILE A 80 -4.14 -8.20 2.81
N PRO A 81 -2.91 -8.72 3.00
CA PRO A 81 -2.16 -8.47 4.24
C PRO A 81 -1.89 -6.99 4.47
N LEU A 82 -1.55 -6.22 3.43
CA LEU A 82 -1.31 -4.78 3.55
C LEU A 82 -2.57 -4.05 4.05
N TYR A 83 -3.73 -4.35 3.47
CA TYR A 83 -5.00 -3.76 3.90
C TYR A 83 -5.32 -4.12 5.35
N LEU A 84 -5.19 -5.39 5.73
CA LEU A 84 -5.49 -5.86 7.09
C LEU A 84 -4.56 -5.20 8.12
N ILE A 85 -3.26 -5.16 7.85
CA ILE A 85 -2.26 -4.57 8.76
C ILE A 85 -2.50 -3.06 8.89
N THR A 86 -2.73 -2.35 7.79
CA THR A 86 -3.00 -0.90 7.82
C THR A 86 -4.30 -0.58 8.54
N TYR A 87 -5.37 -1.35 8.28
CA TYR A 87 -6.65 -1.18 8.94
C TYR A 87 -6.57 -1.44 10.45
N TRP A 88 -5.86 -2.50 10.85
CA TRP A 88 -5.63 -2.81 12.27
C TRP A 88 -4.77 -1.74 12.95
N PHE A 89 -3.71 -1.28 12.26
CA PHE A 89 -2.78 -0.26 12.76
C PHE A 89 -3.47 1.08 13.05
N TYR A 90 -4.29 1.57 12.13
CA TYR A 90 -5.05 2.81 12.31
C TYR A 90 -6.33 2.64 13.16
N GLY A 91 -6.61 1.42 13.63
CA GLY A 91 -7.70 1.10 14.54
C GLY A 91 -7.21 0.81 15.95
N LYS A 92 -7.14 -0.48 16.31
CA LYS A 92 -6.82 -0.93 17.69
C LYS A 92 -5.44 -0.46 18.15
N GLN A 93 -4.45 -0.46 17.28
CA GLN A 93 -3.12 0.01 17.65
C GLN A 93 -3.08 1.53 17.87
N ALA A 94 -3.81 2.29 17.05
CA ALA A 94 -3.96 3.74 17.23
C ALA A 94 -4.67 4.11 18.54
N GLN A 95 -5.68 3.33 18.95
CA GLN A 95 -6.34 3.49 20.24
C GLN A 95 -5.34 3.31 21.39
N ARG A 96 -4.61 2.20 21.40
CA ARG A 96 -3.57 1.93 22.42
C ARG A 96 -2.51 3.02 22.48
N MET A 97 -2.10 3.56 21.33
CA MET A 97 -1.14 4.65 21.27
C MET A 97 -1.71 5.96 21.81
N ALA A 98 -2.97 6.28 21.51
CA ALA A 98 -3.65 7.46 22.04
C ALA A 98 -3.80 7.37 23.57
N ASP A 99 -4.21 6.22 24.09
CA ASP A 99 -4.35 5.98 25.54
C ASP A 99 -3.01 6.17 26.26
N LYS A 100 -1.93 5.61 25.71
CA LYS A 100 -0.56 5.82 26.25
C LYS A 100 -0.04 7.25 26.10
N MET A 101 -0.60 8.09 25.24
CA MET A 101 -0.14 9.46 25.05
C MET A 101 -0.93 10.47 25.89
N PHE A 102 -2.20 10.18 26.20
CA PHE A 102 -3.12 11.16 26.79
C PHE A 102 -3.82 10.67 28.06
N ASN A 103 -3.90 9.36 28.29
CA ASN A 103 -4.58 8.75 29.43
C ASN A 103 -3.60 8.03 30.37
N VAL A 104 -2.32 8.41 30.36
CA VAL A 104 -1.37 7.96 31.39
C VAL A 104 -1.72 8.68 32.68
N GLN A 105 -2.44 7.99 33.57
CA GLN A 105 -2.38 8.24 35.01
C GLN A 105 -1.05 7.71 35.54
#